data_AF-A0A1G6HUT8-F1
#
_entry.id   AF-A0A1G6HUT8-F1
#
_cell.length_a   1.000
_cell.length_b   1.000
_cell.length_c   1.000
_cell.angle_alpha   90.00
_cell.angle_beta   90.00
_cell.angle_gamma   90.00
#
_symmetry.space_group_name_H-M   'P 1'
#
loop_
_entity.id
_entity.type
_entity.pdbx_description
1 polymer ?
#
loop_
_entity_poly.entity_id
_entity_poly.type
_entity_poly.pdbx_seq_one_letter_code
_entity_poly.pdbx_strand_id
1 'polypeptide(L)'
;MALLMLSNIDPGATDEDIREFLLKYGLPAFDEIERAEGDGTRPAATLTFHALDPETLRKLAPRIHGMFWKGHQINALVLAERFN
;
A
#
# COMPACT_ATOMS: atom_id res chain seq x y z
N MET A 1 1.74 -15.26 0.57
CA MET A 1 1.58 -14.03 -0.20
C MET A 1 0.74 -13.09 0.63
N ALA A 2 0.95 -11.78 0.51
CA ALA A 2 0.14 -10.79 1.19
C ALA A 2 -0.16 -9.63 0.25
N LEU A 3 -1.34 -9.04 0.44
CA LEU A 3 -1.83 -7.92 -0.36
C LEU A 3 -2.07 -6.71 0.53
N LEU A 4 -1.55 -5.54 0.12
CA LEU A 4 -1.79 -4.26 0.78
C LEU A 4 -2.54 -3.34 -0.17
N MET A 5 -3.72 -2.87 0.24
CA MET A 5 -4.37 -1.77 -0.45
C MET A 5 -3.93 -0.45 0.20
N LEU A 6 -3.28 0.40 -0.59
CA LEU A 6 -3.04 1.80 -0.28
C LEU A 6 -4.11 2.65 -0.96
N SER A 7 -4.80 3.51 -0.22
CA SER A 7 -5.82 4.40 -0.77
C SER A 7 -5.64 5.83 -0.28
N ASN A 8 -6.28 6.75 -1.01
CA ASN A 8 -6.08 8.20 -0.89
C ASN A 8 -4.63 8.58 -1.18
N ILE A 9 -4.05 7.97 -2.21
CA ILE A 9 -2.69 8.30 -2.68
C ILE A 9 -2.75 9.64 -3.42
N ASP A 10 -1.65 10.38 -3.44
CA ASP A 10 -1.51 11.55 -4.32
C ASP A 10 -1.59 11.12 -5.80
N PRO A 11 -2.40 11.79 -6.65
CA PRO A 11 -2.58 11.37 -8.05
C PRO A 11 -1.32 11.48 -8.92
N GLY A 12 -0.35 12.29 -8.52
CA GLY A 12 0.97 12.39 -9.14
C GLY A 12 2.02 11.44 -8.55
N ALA A 13 1.68 10.64 -7.53
CA ALA A 13 2.62 9.69 -6.95
C ALA A 13 2.89 8.51 -7.90
N THR A 14 4.15 8.40 -8.30
CA THR A 14 4.66 7.32 -9.16
C THR A 14 4.84 6.01 -8.39
N ASP A 15 5.06 4.90 -9.10
CA ASP A 15 5.30 3.60 -8.46
C ASP A 15 6.59 3.62 -7.62
N GLU A 16 7.59 4.38 -8.07
CA GLU A 16 8.84 4.58 -7.35
C GLU A 16 8.62 5.41 -6.08
N ASP A 17 7.80 6.47 -6.14
CA ASP A 17 7.42 7.24 -4.94
C ASP A 17 6.78 6.34 -3.86
N ILE A 18 5.90 5.42 -4.27
CA ILE A 18 5.27 4.45 -3.36
C ILE A 18 6.34 3.52 -2.78
N ARG A 19 7.23 3.00 -3.61
CA ARG A 19 8.33 2.13 -3.17
C ARG A 19 9.22 2.81 -2.14
N GLU A 20 9.69 4.02 -2.42
CA GLU A 20 10.50 4.82 -1.50
C GLU A 20 9.76 5.11 -0.20
N PHE A 21 8.47 5.43 -0.27
CA PHE A 21 7.62 5.63 0.90
C PHE A 21 7.58 4.40 1.81
N LEU A 22 7.36 3.21 1.25
CA LEU A 22 7.33 1.96 2.01
C LEU A 22 8.68 1.69 2.69
N LEU A 23 9.78 1.78 1.93
CA LEU A 23 11.13 1.55 2.44
C LEU A 23 11.48 2.52 3.56
N LYS A 24 11.14 3.80 3.39
CA LYS A 24 11.36 4.86 4.39
C LYS A 24 10.69 4.56 5.73
N TYR A 25 9.51 3.93 5.72
CA TYR A 25 8.77 3.58 6.93
C TYR A 25 8.94 2.12 7.36
N GLY A 26 9.93 1.42 6.78
CA GLY A 26 10.35 0.09 7.20
C GLY A 26 9.42 -1.04 6.74
N LEU A 27 8.68 -0.83 5.65
CA LEU A 27 8.06 -1.89 4.86
C LEU A 27 9.02 -2.31 3.74
N PRO A 28 9.01 -3.57 3.29
CA PRO A 28 9.79 -3.97 2.12
C PRO A 28 9.22 -3.37 0.84
N ALA A 29 9.98 -3.46 -0.25
CA ALA A 29 9.46 -3.18 -1.59
C ALA A 29 8.40 -4.22 -1.96
N PHE A 30 7.38 -3.79 -2.70
CA PHE A 30 6.39 -4.67 -3.30
C PHE A 30 6.97 -5.37 -4.54
N ASP A 31 6.46 -6.56 -4.84
CA ASP A 31 6.80 -7.33 -6.03
C ASP A 31 5.98 -6.87 -7.23
N GLU A 32 4.69 -6.60 -7.02
CA GLU A 32 3.75 -6.15 -8.05
C GLU A 32 2.86 -5.01 -7.54
N ILE A 33 2.39 -4.18 -8.45
CA ILE A 33 1.48 -3.05 -8.17
C ILE A 33 0.36 -3.02 -9.21
N GLU A 34 -0.86 -2.95 -8.71
CA GLU A 34 -2.05 -2.68 -9.51
C GLU A 34 -2.62 -1.33 -9.11
N ARG A 35 -2.60 -0.38 -10.05
CA ARG A 35 -3.19 0.95 -9.85
C ARG A 35 -4.69 0.86 -10.04
N ALA A 36 -5.43 1.30 -9.02
CA ALA A 36 -6.84 1.59 -9.13
C ALA A 36 -7.00 3.10 -9.22
N GLU A 37 -7.23 3.61 -10.43
CA GLU A 37 -7.88 4.90 -10.60
C GLU A 37 -9.19 4.77 -9.82
N GLY A 38 -9.38 5.52 -8.74
CA GLY A 38 -10.62 5.44 -7.97
C GLY A 38 -11.82 5.87 -8.82
N ASP A 39 -12.89 6.32 -8.19
CA ASP A 39 -13.98 7.06 -8.85
C ASP A 39 -13.55 8.42 -9.48
N GLY A 40 -12.26 8.60 -9.76
CA GLY A 40 -11.62 9.83 -10.22
C GLY A 40 -11.15 10.75 -9.09
N THR A 41 -11.56 10.54 -7.83
CA THR A 41 -11.28 11.49 -6.73
C THR A 41 -10.20 11.05 -5.75
N ARG A 42 -9.98 9.73 -5.60
CA ARG A 42 -9.01 9.16 -4.64
C ARG A 42 -8.34 7.94 -5.24
N PRO A 43 -7.18 8.08 -5.89
CA PRO A 43 -6.47 6.93 -6.44
C PRO A 43 -6.01 5.99 -5.33
N ALA A 44 -5.95 4.72 -5.67
CA ALA A 44 -5.52 3.63 -4.82
C ALA A 44 -4.55 2.73 -5.58
N ALA A 45 -3.79 1.93 -4.85
CA ALA A 45 -2.90 0.93 -5.38
C ALA A 45 -3.01 -0.33 -4.53
N THR A 46 -3.15 -1.48 -5.17
CA THR A 46 -2.98 -2.78 -4.53
C THR A 46 -1.54 -3.23 -4.76
N LEU A 47 -0.85 -3.56 -3.68
CA LEU A 47 0.53 -4.00 -3.67
C LEU A 47 0.59 -5.48 -3.30
N THR A 48 1.32 -6.25 -4.10
CA THR A 48 1.54 -7.67 -3.86
C THR A 48 2.92 -7.90 -3.27
N PHE A 49 2.96 -8.69 -2.20
CA PHE A 49 4.18 -9.15 -1.54
C PHE A 49 4.20 -10.68 -1.55
N HIS A 50 5.01 -11.27 -2.42
CA HIS A 50 5.17 -12.71 -2.55
C HIS A 50 5.90 -13.31 -1.36
N ALA A 51 6.92 -12.62 -0.86
CA ALA A 51 7.76 -13.08 0.24
C ALA A 51 7.17 -12.84 1.64
N LEU A 52 6.08 -12.06 1.76
CA LEU A 52 5.42 -11.79 3.03
C LEU A 52 4.18 -12.66 3.23
N ASP A 53 3.96 -13.05 4.48
CA ASP A 53 2.68 -13.57 4.95
C ASP A 53 1.78 -12.41 5.44
N PRO A 54 0.44 -12.59 5.43
CA PRO A 54 -0.49 -11.54 5.85
C PRO A 54 -0.35 -11.12 7.32
N GLU A 55 0.12 -11.98 8.23
CA GLU A 55 0.31 -11.59 9.64
C GLU A 55 1.48 -10.64 9.82
N THR A 56 2.60 -10.92 9.14
CA THR A 56 3.76 -10.03 9.12
C THR A 56 3.38 -8.66 8.54
N LEU A 57 2.66 -8.64 7.41
CA LEU A 57 2.21 -7.39 6.80
C LEU A 57 1.25 -6.61 7.72
N ARG A 58 0.36 -7.28 8.48
CA ARG A 58 -0.52 -6.64 9.48
C ARG A 58 0.24 -5.97 10.63
N LYS A 59 1.43 -6.48 10.99
CA LYS A 59 2.29 -5.83 11.99
C LYS A 59 2.99 -4.59 11.45
N LEU A 60 3.21 -4.53 10.13
CA LEU A 60 3.89 -3.42 9.46
C LEU A 60 2.95 -2.31 9.01
N ALA A 61 1.76 -2.64 8.52
CA ALA A 61 0.78 -1.69 7.99
C ALA A 61 0.45 -0.50 8.92
N PRO A 62 0.34 -0.66 10.26
CA PRO A 62 0.10 0.46 11.17
C PRO A 62 1.15 1.57 11.13
N ARG A 63 2.37 1.30 10.61
CA ARG A 63 3.43 2.30 10.50
C ARG A 63 3.13 3.39 9.47
N ILE A 64 2.36 3.05 8.44
CA ILE A 64 2.02 3.95 7.32
C ILE A 64 0.52 4.28 7.28
N HIS A 65 -0.31 3.49 7.97
CA HIS A 65 -1.73 3.74 8.09
C HIS A 65 -1.98 5.07 8.83
N GLY A 66 -2.79 5.95 8.23
CA GLY A 66 -3.15 7.25 8.78
C GLY A 66 -2.06 8.32 8.66
N MET A 67 -0.91 8.02 8.02
CA MET A 67 0.14 9.03 7.83
C MET A 67 -0.24 10.05 6.77
N PHE A 68 0.17 11.30 6.98
CA PHE A 68 0.14 12.31 5.94
C PHE A 68 1.36 12.17 5.02
N TRP A 69 1.12 11.91 3.75
CA TRP A 69 2.14 11.80 2.70
C TRP A 69 1.67 12.53 1.45
N LYS A 70 2.53 13.39 0.89
CA LYS A 70 2.23 14.28 -0.25
C LYS A 70 0.92 15.07 -0.11
N GLY A 71 0.54 15.47 1.11
CA GLY A 71 -0.70 16.23 1.36
C GLY A 71 -1.97 15.38 1.52
N HIS A 72 -1.85 14.05 1.44
CA HIS A 72 -2.95 13.12 1.61
C HIS A 72 -2.76 12.22 2.84
N GLN A 73 -3.84 11.94 3.57
CA GLN A 73 -3.84 10.96 4.65
C GLN A 73 -4.00 9.55 4.07
N ILE A 74 -2.96 8.73 4.17
CA ILE A 74 -2.89 7.41 3.55
C ILE A 74 -3.66 6.40 4.37
N ASN A 75 -4.47 5.57 3.70
CA ASN A 75 -5.10 4.42 4.31
C ASN A 75 -4.43 3.15 3.80
N ALA A 76 -3.79 2.42 4.70
CA ALA A 76 -3.19 1.12 4.42
C ALA A 76 -4.07 0.01 5.00
N LEU A 77 -4.57 -0.88 4.14
CA LEU A 77 -5.44 -2.00 4.52
C LEU A 77 -4.84 -3.31 4.01
N VAL A 78 -4.55 -4.25 4.91
CA VAL A 78 -4.14 -5.61 4.51
C VAL A 78 -5.37 -6.37 4.04
N LEU A 79 -5.38 -6.80 2.79
CA LEU A 79 -6.47 -7.60 2.25
C LEU A 79 -6.31 -9.03 2.76
N ALA A 80 -7.39 -9.61 3.30
CA ALA A 80 -7.40 -11.03 3.63
C ALA A 80 -7.42 -11.82 2.32
N GLU A 81 -6.47 -12.73 2.11
CA GLU A 81 -6.63 -13.75 1.09
C GLU A 81 -7.91 -14.52 1.44
N ARG A 82 -8.92 -14.46 0.56
CA ARG A 82 -10.04 -15.39 0.60
C ARG A 82 -9.44 -16.76 0.27
N PHE A 83 -9.19 -17.58 1.29
CA PHE A 83 -8.98 -19.01 1.11
C PHE A 83 -10.19 -19.53 0.32
N ASN A 84 -9.93 -20.04 -0.89
CA ASN A 84 -10.89 -20.82 -1.66
C ASN A 84 -10.51 -22.29 -1.53
#